data_AF-A0A3R6A1Q6-F1
#
_entry.id   AF-A0A3R6A1Q6-F1
#
_cell.length_a   1.000
_cell.length_b   1.000
_cell.length_c   1.000
_cell.angle_alpha   90.00
_cell.angle_beta   90.00
_cell.angle_gamma   90.00
#
_symmetry.space_group_name_H-M   'P 1'
#
loop_
_entity.id
_entity.type
_entity.pdbx_description
1 polymer ?
#
loop_
_entity_poly.entity_id
_entity_poly.type
_entity_poly.pdbx_seq_one_letter_code
_entity_poly.pdbx_strand_id
1 'polypeptide(L)'
;MDIKLILSSAVISAVISGCVAVLNFKRQNNLQYITGERKVWREEIRTIAQELNGASYKETLDALVRLKMRINAFGNKEKDNLYMYDAHIWKVIAEIEEKKCSKKLLRLKQKQLIEYLALLLKFDWERSKKEVQGNIRSIIGWGLCIMSAIYMGIILVLENEDINVNSVVGDIALHISIIVILYRVVSAFVPCTEGRGNIEKEYKLQIQVVKLIVGYLKCMIPSLVCIFVDWISADMIFEKYTKNNIDSSNSIFIIIAFIFGMVLLYFEKALNLDSKVLYVDSINKLRREYEKGQTN
;
A
#
# COMPACT_ATOMS: atom_id res chain seq x y z
N MET A 1 21.66 -40.96 17.00
CA MET A 1 20.43 -40.20 17.33
C MET A 1 19.53 -40.28 16.12
N ASP A 2 18.33 -40.82 16.30
CA ASP A 2 17.44 -41.21 15.19
C ASP A 2 16.91 -39.98 14.45
N ILE A 3 17.03 -39.94 13.12
CA ILE A 3 16.56 -38.81 12.29
C ILE A 3 15.05 -38.57 12.51
N LYS A 4 14.29 -39.63 12.83
CA LYS A 4 12.87 -39.57 13.20
C LYS A 4 12.60 -38.75 14.48
N LEU A 5 13.57 -38.69 15.40
CA LEU A 5 13.46 -37.96 16.65
C LEU A 5 13.75 -36.46 16.43
N ILE A 6 14.66 -36.13 15.51
CA ILE A 6 14.96 -34.75 15.05
C ILE A 6 13.82 -34.19 14.19
N LEU A 7 13.15 -35.02 13.39
CA LEU A 7 11.97 -34.64 12.58
C LEU A 7 10.63 -34.89 13.28
N SER A 8 10.63 -35.15 14.58
CA SER A 8 9.39 -35.28 15.32
C SER A 8 8.58 -33.98 15.21
N SER A 9 7.24 -34.10 15.15
CA SER A 9 6.33 -32.97 15.02
C SER A 9 6.57 -31.88 16.07
N ALA A 10 7.04 -32.27 17.27
CA ALA A 10 7.44 -31.37 18.34
C ALA A 10 8.66 -30.51 17.99
N VAL A 11 9.73 -31.11 17.42
CA VAL A 11 10.95 -30.35 17.04
C VAL A 11 10.65 -29.42 15.88
N ILE A 12 9.91 -29.87 14.87
CA ILE A 12 9.49 -29.03 13.73
C ILE A 12 8.59 -27.88 14.21
N SER A 13 7.62 -28.17 15.08
CA SER A 13 6.74 -27.15 15.67
C SER A 13 7.52 -26.13 16.51
N ALA A 14 8.51 -26.57 17.28
CA ALA A 14 9.37 -25.69 18.07
C ALA A 14 10.24 -24.78 17.19
N VAL A 15 10.81 -25.31 16.09
CA VAL A 15 11.57 -24.51 15.11
C VAL A 15 10.67 -23.48 14.43
N ILE A 16 9.48 -23.89 13.96
CA ILE A 16 8.52 -22.97 13.34
C ILE A 16 8.08 -21.89 14.34
N SER A 17 7.74 -22.27 15.56
CA SER A 17 7.32 -21.34 16.62
C SER A 17 8.43 -20.37 16.98
N GLY A 18 9.68 -20.84 17.07
CA GLY A 18 10.87 -19.99 17.27
C GLY A 18 11.08 -18.99 16.14
N CYS A 19 10.95 -19.43 14.88
CA CYS A 19 11.01 -18.54 13.71
C CYS A 19 9.90 -17.48 13.72
N VAL A 20 8.66 -17.89 14.00
CA VAL A 20 7.50 -16.99 14.13
C VAL A 20 7.72 -15.98 15.27
N ALA A 21 8.23 -16.43 16.41
CA ALA A 21 8.52 -15.55 17.54
C ALA A 21 9.59 -14.50 17.19
N VAL A 22 10.68 -14.88 16.51
CA VAL A 22 11.72 -13.94 16.06
C VAL A 22 11.16 -12.94 15.05
N LEU A 23 10.33 -13.38 14.11
CA LEU A 23 9.69 -12.49 13.12
C LEU A 23 8.73 -11.50 13.80
N ASN A 24 7.91 -11.97 14.75
CA ASN A 24 7.00 -11.13 15.52
C ASN A 24 7.76 -10.11 16.38
N PHE A 25 8.84 -10.54 17.05
CA PHE A 25 9.68 -9.65 17.86
C PHE A 25 10.34 -8.55 17.01
N LYS A 26 10.94 -8.91 15.86
CA LYS A 26 11.51 -7.92 14.93
C LYS A 26 10.47 -6.94 14.43
N ARG A 27 9.28 -7.43 14.07
CA ARG A 27 8.18 -6.59 13.61
C ARG A 27 7.72 -5.62 14.70
N GLN A 28 7.52 -6.10 15.92
CA GLN A 28 7.09 -5.28 17.05
C GLN A 28 8.11 -4.19 17.39
N ASN A 29 9.40 -4.53 17.45
CA ASN A 29 10.45 -3.56 17.76
C ASN A 29 10.58 -2.48 16.68
N ASN A 30 10.59 -2.88 15.40
CA ASN A 30 10.66 -1.93 14.29
C ASN A 30 9.45 -1.00 14.27
N LEU A 31 8.24 -1.54 14.50
CA LEU A 31 7.02 -0.74 14.59
C LEU A 31 7.08 0.23 15.77
N GLN A 32 7.53 -0.19 16.94
CA GLN A 32 7.67 0.69 18.10
C GLN A 32 8.64 1.84 17.85
N TYR A 33 9.82 1.55 17.27
CA TYR A 33 10.79 2.60 16.93
C TYR A 33 10.22 3.60 15.93
N ILE A 34 9.64 3.12 14.81
CA ILE A 34 9.08 3.98 13.77
C ILE A 34 7.90 4.80 14.31
N THR A 35 7.02 4.20 15.11
CA THR A 35 5.86 4.89 15.67
C THR A 35 6.26 5.94 16.71
N GLY A 36 7.34 5.70 17.46
CA GLY A 36 7.97 6.66 18.37
C GLY A 36 8.50 7.89 17.62
N GLU A 37 9.39 7.68 16.65
CA GLU A 37 9.95 8.76 15.82
C GLU A 37 8.87 9.57 15.10
N ARG A 38 7.85 8.90 14.54
CA ARG A 38 6.72 9.59 13.91
C ARG A 38 5.87 10.37 14.90
N LYS A 39 5.75 9.94 16.15
CA LYS A 39 5.05 10.71 17.19
C LYS A 39 5.78 12.02 17.43
N VAL A 40 7.10 11.97 17.63
CA VAL A 40 7.95 13.17 17.80
C VAL A 40 7.81 14.08 16.59
N TRP A 41 8.00 13.55 15.39
CA TRP A 41 7.84 14.30 14.14
C TRP A 41 6.46 14.97 14.02
N ARG A 42 5.36 14.27 14.34
CA ARG A 42 4.01 14.86 14.30
C ARG A 42 3.85 16.00 15.30
N GLU A 43 4.38 15.85 16.52
CA GLU A 43 4.33 16.95 17.50
C GLU A 43 5.11 18.16 17.01
N GLU A 44 6.29 17.98 16.42
CA GLU A 44 7.08 19.09 15.91
C GLU A 44 6.41 19.79 14.73
N ILE A 45 5.80 19.06 13.80
CA ILE A 45 5.00 19.66 12.72
C ILE A 45 3.81 20.46 13.30
N ARG A 46 3.15 19.97 14.38
CA ARG A 46 2.08 20.72 15.06
C ARG A 46 2.60 21.97 15.73
N THR A 47 3.73 21.90 16.43
CA THR A 47 4.37 23.05 17.06
C THR A 47 4.73 24.10 16.03
N ILE A 48 5.34 23.71 14.91
CA ILE A 48 5.65 24.62 13.80
C ILE A 48 4.37 25.26 13.24
N ALA A 49 3.30 24.49 13.04
CA ALA A 49 2.02 25.03 12.58
C ALA A 49 1.43 26.06 13.57
N GLN A 50 1.58 25.84 14.87
CA GLN A 50 1.15 26.79 15.91
C GLN A 50 2.01 28.06 15.88
N GLU A 51 3.33 27.94 15.75
CA GLU A 51 4.25 29.08 15.68
C GLU A 51 4.04 29.93 14.43
N LEU A 52 3.66 29.33 13.30
CA LEU A 52 3.31 30.05 12.07
C LEU A 52 2.04 30.89 12.21
N ASN A 53 1.12 30.51 13.10
CA ASN A 53 -0.16 31.18 13.26
C ASN A 53 0.02 32.52 13.96
N GLY A 54 -0.10 33.62 13.22
CA GLY A 54 -0.01 34.95 13.83
C GLY A 54 1.42 35.50 13.90
N ALA A 55 2.43 34.73 13.50
CA ALA A 55 3.85 35.13 13.55
C ALA A 55 4.15 36.41 12.74
N SER A 56 5.16 37.16 13.18
CA SER A 56 5.83 38.18 12.37
C SER A 56 6.60 37.55 11.20
N TYR A 57 7.05 38.36 10.25
CA TYR A 57 7.83 37.85 9.12
C TYR A 57 9.11 37.13 9.59
N LYS A 58 9.83 37.71 10.55
CA LYS A 58 11.06 37.12 11.10
C LYS A 58 10.78 35.78 11.78
N GLU A 59 9.78 35.73 12.67
CA GLU A 59 9.38 34.48 13.35
C GLU A 59 8.89 33.43 12.36
N THR A 60 8.24 33.86 11.26
CA THR A 60 7.86 32.96 10.18
C THR A 60 9.10 32.31 9.57
N LEU A 61 10.10 33.10 9.17
CA LEU A 61 11.33 32.57 8.57
C LEU A 61 12.03 31.56 9.51
N ASP A 62 12.10 31.86 10.80
CA ASP A 62 12.67 30.96 11.81
C ASP A 62 11.89 29.62 11.90
N ALA A 63 10.56 29.68 11.85
CA ALA A 63 9.71 28.49 11.81
C ALA A 63 9.88 27.69 10.49
N LEU A 64 10.06 28.36 9.34
CA LEU A 64 10.26 27.71 8.05
C LEU A 64 11.58 26.94 7.98
N VAL A 65 12.66 27.47 8.59
CA VAL A 65 13.94 26.73 8.69
C VAL A 65 13.76 25.40 9.40
N ARG A 66 13.02 25.38 10.52
CA ARG A 66 12.70 24.13 11.24
C ARG A 66 11.78 23.23 10.41
N LEU A 67 10.81 23.80 9.70
CA LEU A 67 9.91 23.03 8.84
C LEU A 67 10.65 22.27 7.74
N LYS A 68 11.60 22.91 7.07
CA LYS A 68 12.42 22.31 6.01
C LYS A 68 13.15 21.05 6.47
N MET A 69 13.53 20.97 7.74
CA MET A 69 14.20 19.80 8.34
C MET A 69 13.24 18.64 8.66
N ARG A 70 11.92 18.89 8.63
CA ARG A 70 10.88 17.90 8.98
C ARG A 70 10.08 17.42 7.77
N ILE A 71 10.03 18.17 6.68
CA ILE A 71 9.35 17.76 5.45
C ILE A 71 10.29 17.03 4.49
N ASN A 72 9.74 16.35 3.49
CA ASN A 72 10.51 15.58 2.53
C ASN A 72 11.39 16.48 1.63
N ALA A 73 12.70 16.35 1.73
CA ALA A 73 13.66 17.14 0.95
C ALA A 73 13.56 16.92 -0.57
N PHE A 74 13.04 15.78 -1.03
CA PHE A 74 12.84 15.53 -2.47
C PHE A 74 11.77 16.43 -3.10
N GLY A 75 10.91 17.05 -2.30
CA GLY A 75 9.95 18.05 -2.76
C GLY A 75 10.57 19.36 -3.20
N ASN A 76 11.80 19.65 -2.75
CA ASN A 76 12.54 20.87 -3.11
C ASN A 76 13.15 20.82 -4.53
N LYS A 77 12.71 19.88 -5.37
CA LYS A 77 13.10 19.79 -6.78
C LYS A 77 12.10 20.60 -7.61
N GLU A 78 12.56 21.27 -8.67
CA GLU A 78 11.80 22.17 -9.58
C GLU A 78 10.60 21.53 -10.32
N LYS A 79 10.09 20.37 -9.89
CA LYS A 79 8.90 19.74 -10.47
C LYS A 79 7.70 20.03 -9.56
N ASP A 80 6.93 21.03 -9.96
CA ASP A 80 5.75 21.61 -9.29
C ASP A 80 4.61 20.65 -8.87
N ASN A 81 4.74 19.33 -9.06
CA ASN A 81 3.64 18.38 -8.94
C ASN A 81 3.98 17.10 -8.13
N LEU A 82 5.07 17.12 -7.35
CA LEU A 82 5.47 16.00 -6.49
C LEU A 82 4.82 16.07 -5.09
N TYR A 83 3.49 16.00 -5.02
CA TYR A 83 2.76 16.19 -3.75
C TYR A 83 3.07 15.14 -2.69
N MET A 84 3.36 13.90 -3.11
CA MET A 84 3.80 12.83 -2.19
C MET A 84 5.18 13.09 -1.57
N TYR A 85 5.88 14.11 -2.05
CA TYR A 85 7.18 14.54 -1.58
C TYR A 85 7.13 15.96 -1.00
N ASP A 86 5.96 16.46 -0.61
CA ASP A 86 5.80 17.78 0.01
C ASP A 86 6.16 18.98 -0.91
N ALA A 87 6.22 18.80 -2.23
CA ALA A 87 6.60 19.87 -3.16
C ALA A 87 5.70 21.12 -3.07
N HIS A 88 4.41 20.93 -2.80
CA HIS A 88 3.46 22.01 -2.59
C HIS A 88 3.76 22.87 -1.33
N ILE A 89 4.35 22.27 -0.30
CA ILE A 89 4.82 22.96 0.91
C ILE A 89 6.09 23.73 0.59
N TRP A 90 7.06 23.10 -0.09
CA TRP A 90 8.29 23.76 -0.54
C TRP A 90 8.02 25.00 -1.40
N LYS A 91 7.02 24.92 -2.30
CA LYS A 91 6.61 26.07 -3.12
C LYS A 91 6.15 27.26 -2.30
N VAL A 92 5.27 27.04 -1.31
CA VAL A 92 4.80 28.12 -0.41
C VAL A 92 5.94 28.68 0.44
N ILE A 93 6.87 27.84 0.90
CA ILE A 93 8.06 28.27 1.63
C ILE A 93 8.90 29.21 0.75
N ALA A 94 9.22 28.81 -0.48
CA ALA A 94 10.00 29.61 -1.42
C ALA A 94 9.35 30.97 -1.70
N GLU A 95 8.03 31.00 -1.89
CA GLU A 95 7.28 32.24 -2.13
C GLU A 95 7.34 33.23 -0.94
N ILE A 96 7.38 32.74 0.31
CA ILE A 96 7.53 33.57 1.52
C ILE A 96 8.96 34.10 1.64
N GLU A 97 9.96 33.29 1.30
CA GLU A 97 11.39 33.62 1.43
C GLU A 97 11.88 34.60 0.34
N GLU A 98 11.40 34.44 -0.89
CA GLU A 98 11.88 35.23 -2.05
C GLU A 98 11.34 36.67 -2.06
N LYS A 99 10.19 36.93 -1.42
CA LYS A 99 9.54 38.25 -1.44
C LYS A 99 9.30 38.76 -0.02
N LYS A 100 9.61 40.04 0.20
CA LYS A 100 9.15 40.77 1.39
C LYS A 100 7.61 40.91 1.29
N CYS A 101 6.90 39.92 1.81
CA CYS A 101 5.45 39.82 1.69
C CYS A 101 4.76 40.95 2.44
N SER A 102 3.69 41.51 1.86
CA SER A 102 2.79 42.39 2.62
C SER A 102 2.21 41.62 3.81
N LYS A 103 1.82 42.31 4.89
CA LYS A 103 1.24 41.66 6.09
C LYS A 103 0.01 40.79 5.74
N LYS A 104 -0.83 41.23 4.79
CA LYS A 104 -1.98 40.47 4.28
C LYS A 104 -1.54 39.20 3.56
N LEU A 105 -0.57 39.30 2.66
CA LEU A 105 -0.07 38.16 1.89
C LEU A 105 0.65 37.14 2.79
N LEU A 106 1.45 37.62 3.75
CA LEU A 106 2.11 36.76 4.73
C LEU A 106 1.08 35.94 5.53
N ARG A 107 0.03 36.59 6.05
CA ARG A 107 -1.05 35.93 6.77
C ARG A 107 -1.76 34.86 5.92
N LEU A 108 -1.99 35.16 4.64
CA LEU A 108 -2.60 34.23 3.71
C LEU A 108 -1.71 32.99 3.48
N LYS A 109 -0.40 33.19 3.27
CA LYS A 109 0.57 32.10 3.07
C LYS A 109 0.81 31.28 4.33
N GLN A 110 0.86 31.92 5.51
CA GLN A 110 0.90 31.23 6.81
C GLN A 110 -0.30 30.29 6.95
N LYS A 111 -1.51 30.78 6.66
CA LYS A 111 -2.74 29.98 6.73
C LYS A 111 -2.72 28.81 5.74
N GLN A 112 -2.32 29.06 4.49
CA GLN A 112 -2.16 28.02 3.47
C GLN A 112 -1.19 26.92 3.94
N LEU A 113 -0.05 27.33 4.51
CA LEU A 113 0.96 26.40 5.01
C LEU A 113 0.42 25.56 6.17
N ILE A 114 -0.26 26.17 7.15
CA ILE A 114 -0.89 25.47 8.28
C ILE A 114 -1.89 24.42 7.78
N GLU A 115 -2.72 24.74 6.78
CA GLU A 115 -3.69 23.78 6.24
C GLU A 115 -3.01 22.64 5.46
N TYR A 116 -1.91 22.91 4.75
CA TYR A 116 -1.09 21.84 4.14
C TYR A 116 -0.44 20.94 5.19
N LEU A 117 0.09 21.50 6.29
CA LEU A 117 0.62 20.72 7.40
C LEU A 117 -0.46 19.88 8.08
N ALA A 118 -1.68 20.41 8.23
CA ALA A 118 -2.81 19.64 8.74
C ALA A 118 -3.18 18.46 7.83
N LEU A 119 -3.18 18.64 6.50
CA LEU A 119 -3.39 17.56 5.55
C LEU A 119 -2.27 16.51 5.62
N LEU A 120 -1.01 16.95 5.71
CA LEU A 120 0.15 16.08 5.85
C LEU A 120 0.04 15.20 7.11
N LEU A 121 -0.29 15.82 8.25
CA LEU A 121 -0.51 15.11 9.52
C LEU A 121 -1.67 14.11 9.42
N LYS A 122 -2.78 14.49 8.79
CA LYS A 122 -3.93 13.59 8.60
C LYS A 122 -3.57 12.40 7.71
N PHE A 123 -2.84 12.63 6.63
CA PHE A 123 -2.38 11.57 5.72
C PHE A 123 -1.42 10.60 6.42
N ASP A 124 -0.44 11.11 7.16
CA ASP A 124 0.48 10.28 7.97
C ASP A 124 -0.26 9.46 9.04
N TRP A 125 -1.28 10.04 9.68
CA TRP A 125 -2.10 9.34 10.66
C TRP A 125 -2.85 8.16 10.05
N GLU A 126 -3.54 8.36 8.93
CA GLU A 126 -4.27 7.29 8.23
C GLU A 126 -3.33 6.19 7.76
N ARG A 127 -2.13 6.55 7.28
CA ARG A 127 -1.08 5.60 6.92
C ARG A 127 -0.59 4.81 8.14
N SER A 128 -0.30 5.48 9.25
CA SER A 128 0.21 4.86 10.47
C SER A 128 -0.80 3.86 11.06
N LYS A 129 -2.11 4.16 11.01
CA LYS A 129 -3.15 3.20 11.39
C LYS A 129 -3.09 1.91 10.56
N LYS A 130 -2.94 2.04 9.23
CA LYS A 130 -2.81 0.89 8.32
C LYS A 130 -1.56 0.07 8.62
N GLU A 131 -0.43 0.71 8.90
CA GLU A 131 0.83 0.02 9.23
C GLU A 131 0.76 -0.75 10.56
N VAL A 132 0.14 -0.15 11.59
CA VAL A 132 -0.03 -0.80 12.92
C VAL A 132 -1.03 -1.95 12.87
N GLN A 133 -2.18 -1.76 12.19
CA GLN A 133 -3.12 -2.86 11.93
C GLN A 133 -2.45 -3.97 11.10
N GLY A 134 -1.43 -3.62 10.32
CA GLY A 134 -0.74 -4.52 9.43
C GLY A 134 -1.60 -4.89 8.23
N ASN A 135 -1.04 -5.76 7.39
CA ASN A 135 -1.72 -6.16 6.17
C ASN A 135 -2.63 -7.37 6.37
N ILE A 136 -3.54 -7.33 7.36
CA ILE A 136 -4.42 -8.47 7.71
C ILE A 136 -5.20 -8.96 6.49
N ARG A 137 -5.73 -8.06 5.67
CA ARG A 137 -6.45 -8.44 4.44
C ARG A 137 -5.55 -9.15 3.43
N SER A 138 -4.32 -8.68 3.24
CA SER A 138 -3.38 -9.39 2.37
C SER A 138 -2.98 -10.73 2.97
N ILE A 139 -2.79 -10.83 4.28
CA ILE A 139 -2.47 -12.09 4.96
C ILE A 139 -3.61 -13.10 4.78
N ILE A 140 -4.87 -12.70 5.01
CA ILE A 140 -6.04 -13.55 4.80
C ILE A 140 -6.17 -13.92 3.33
N GLY A 141 -6.03 -12.95 2.42
CA GLY A 141 -6.12 -13.19 0.98
C GLY A 141 -5.09 -14.20 0.48
N TRP A 142 -3.82 -14.03 0.86
CA TRP A 142 -2.76 -14.99 0.56
C TRP A 142 -2.98 -16.35 1.22
N GLY A 143 -3.44 -16.35 2.48
CA GLY A 143 -3.78 -17.57 3.21
C GLY A 143 -4.82 -18.39 2.46
N LEU A 144 -5.88 -17.75 1.96
CA LEU A 144 -6.92 -18.41 1.17
C LEU A 144 -6.38 -18.98 -0.15
N CYS A 145 -5.58 -18.21 -0.90
CA CYS A 145 -4.99 -18.68 -2.17
C CYS A 145 -4.01 -19.85 -1.97
N ILE A 146 -3.23 -19.87 -0.89
CA ILE A 146 -2.29 -20.97 -0.60
C ILE A 146 -3.06 -22.19 -0.11
N MET A 147 -4.05 -21.99 0.78
CA MET A 147 -4.85 -23.08 1.31
C MET A 147 -5.70 -23.75 0.23
N SER A 148 -6.20 -23.01 -0.77
CA SER A 148 -6.91 -23.61 -1.90
C SER A 148 -6.02 -24.55 -2.73
N ALA A 149 -4.77 -24.15 -2.99
CA ALA A 149 -3.78 -24.98 -3.67
C ALA A 149 -3.37 -26.22 -2.85
N ILE A 150 -3.19 -26.07 -1.53
CA ILE A 150 -2.90 -27.22 -0.65
C ILE A 150 -4.09 -28.19 -0.62
N TYR A 151 -5.31 -27.66 -0.49
CA TYR A 151 -6.53 -28.48 -0.47
C TYR A 151 -6.71 -29.24 -1.79
N MET A 152 -6.42 -28.60 -2.93
CA MET A 152 -6.35 -29.29 -4.23
C MET A 152 -5.40 -30.49 -4.21
N GLY A 153 -4.17 -30.29 -3.72
CA GLY A 153 -3.20 -31.39 -3.59
C GLY A 153 -3.68 -32.54 -2.70
N ILE A 154 -4.38 -32.23 -1.59
CA ILE A 154 -4.95 -33.24 -0.69
C ILE A 154 -6.03 -34.05 -1.40
N ILE A 155 -6.97 -33.40 -2.09
CA ILE A 155 -8.04 -34.07 -2.84
C ILE A 155 -7.45 -35.03 -3.88
N LEU A 156 -6.45 -34.57 -4.65
CA LEU A 156 -5.78 -35.41 -5.66
C LEU A 156 -5.15 -36.68 -5.07
N VAL A 157 -4.55 -36.59 -3.89
CA VAL A 157 -3.94 -37.74 -3.21
C VAL A 157 -5.00 -38.67 -2.61
N LEU A 158 -6.09 -38.13 -2.07
CA LEU A 158 -7.15 -38.94 -1.47
C LEU A 158 -8.01 -39.67 -2.53
N GLU A 159 -8.21 -39.06 -3.70
CA GLU A 159 -9.03 -39.64 -4.76
C GLU A 159 -8.26 -40.64 -5.66
N ASN A 160 -6.93 -40.72 -5.55
CA ASN A 160 -6.10 -41.57 -6.40
C ASN A 160 -5.10 -42.39 -5.57
N GLU A 161 -5.43 -43.65 -5.27
CA GLU A 161 -4.60 -44.54 -4.42
C GLU A 161 -3.22 -44.85 -5.02
N ASP A 162 -3.07 -44.84 -6.36
CA ASP A 162 -1.83 -45.20 -7.07
C ASP A 162 -0.94 -44.00 -7.44
N ILE A 163 -1.22 -42.81 -6.90
CA ILE A 163 -0.56 -41.57 -7.31
C ILE A 163 0.82 -41.39 -6.64
N ASN A 164 1.81 -40.92 -7.42
CA ASN A 164 3.10 -40.53 -6.85
C ASN A 164 2.98 -39.18 -6.13
N VAL A 165 2.86 -39.22 -4.80
CA VAL A 165 2.73 -38.05 -3.91
C VAL A 165 3.81 -37.00 -4.16
N ASN A 166 5.06 -37.40 -4.42
CA ASN A 166 6.14 -36.44 -4.66
C ASN A 166 5.91 -35.63 -5.95
N SER A 167 5.30 -36.24 -6.96
CA SER A 167 4.94 -35.56 -8.20
C SER A 167 3.84 -34.53 -7.97
N VAL A 168 2.81 -34.89 -7.19
CA VAL A 168 1.70 -33.98 -6.85
C VAL A 168 2.20 -32.78 -6.05
N VAL A 169 3.04 -33.02 -5.05
CA VAL A 169 3.64 -31.94 -4.25
C VAL A 169 4.48 -31.00 -5.12
N GLY A 170 5.23 -31.53 -6.08
CA GLY A 170 5.98 -30.74 -7.05
C GLY A 170 5.10 -29.83 -7.91
N ASP A 171 4.01 -30.35 -8.44
CA ASP A 171 3.08 -29.59 -9.28
C ASP A 171 2.32 -28.52 -8.49
N ILE A 172 1.89 -28.82 -7.25
CA ILE A 172 1.26 -27.83 -6.36
C ILE A 172 2.26 -26.73 -5.97
N ALA A 173 3.51 -27.07 -5.70
CA ALA A 173 4.55 -26.08 -5.42
C ALA A 173 4.82 -25.18 -6.63
N LEU A 174 4.82 -25.74 -7.84
CA LEU A 174 4.94 -24.97 -9.09
C LEU A 174 3.74 -24.05 -9.28
N HIS A 175 2.52 -24.54 -9.05
CA HIS A 175 1.27 -23.77 -9.12
C HIS A 175 1.29 -22.54 -8.21
N ILE A 176 1.62 -22.73 -6.93
CA ILE A 176 1.76 -21.65 -5.96
C ILE A 176 2.84 -20.65 -6.41
N SER A 177 3.97 -21.14 -6.92
CA SER A 177 5.07 -20.30 -7.40
C SER A 177 4.65 -19.42 -8.58
N ILE A 178 3.89 -19.97 -9.54
CA ILE A 178 3.35 -19.23 -10.68
C ILE A 178 2.40 -18.13 -10.21
N ILE A 179 1.47 -18.42 -9.30
CA ILE A 179 0.54 -17.43 -8.73
C ILE A 179 1.30 -16.30 -8.02
N VAL A 180 2.32 -16.64 -7.22
CA VAL A 180 3.13 -15.64 -6.51
C VAL A 180 3.89 -14.77 -7.49
N ILE A 181 4.53 -15.34 -8.51
CA ILE A 181 5.26 -14.60 -9.54
C ILE A 181 4.31 -13.69 -10.31
N LEU A 182 3.16 -14.19 -10.76
CA LEU A 182 2.17 -13.40 -11.49
C LEU A 182 1.65 -12.25 -10.63
N TYR A 183 1.25 -12.50 -9.39
CA TYR A 183 0.82 -11.44 -8.51
C TYR A 183 1.90 -10.37 -8.32
N ARG A 184 3.18 -10.77 -8.19
CA ARG A 184 4.32 -9.85 -8.05
C ARG A 184 4.55 -9.05 -9.33
N VAL A 185 4.63 -9.71 -10.48
CA VAL A 185 4.80 -9.09 -11.80
C VAL A 185 3.70 -8.08 -12.01
N VAL A 186 2.44 -8.46 -11.82
CA VAL A 186 1.35 -7.53 -12.07
C VAL A 186 1.27 -6.44 -10.98
N SER A 187 1.66 -6.73 -9.73
CA SER A 187 1.80 -5.67 -8.71
C SER A 187 2.87 -4.63 -9.05
N ALA A 188 3.93 -5.02 -9.76
CA ALA A 188 4.96 -4.10 -10.25
C ALA A 188 4.48 -3.30 -11.48
N PHE A 189 3.62 -3.89 -12.30
CA PHE A 189 2.98 -3.23 -13.44
C PHE A 189 1.81 -2.33 -13.07
N VAL A 190 1.34 -2.31 -11.82
CA VAL A 190 0.54 -1.20 -11.29
C VAL A 190 1.53 -0.07 -11.09
N PRO A 191 1.70 0.86 -12.06
CA PRO A 191 2.51 2.02 -11.80
C PRO A 191 1.64 2.80 -10.83
N CYS A 192 1.99 2.72 -9.54
CA CYS A 192 1.55 3.69 -8.59
C CYS A 192 1.71 5.03 -9.30
N THR A 193 0.64 5.81 -9.32
CA THR A 193 0.67 7.23 -9.72
C THR A 193 1.52 8.05 -8.74
N GLU A 194 2.57 7.45 -8.19
CA GLU A 194 3.62 8.03 -7.37
C GLU A 194 4.48 8.91 -8.29
N GLY A 195 4.05 10.15 -8.45
CA GLY A 195 4.94 11.26 -8.74
C GLY A 195 5.23 11.58 -10.21
N ARG A 196 4.52 10.98 -11.18
CA ARG A 196 4.69 11.34 -12.61
C ARG A 196 3.41 11.79 -13.31
N GLY A 197 2.49 12.41 -12.57
CA GLY A 197 1.41 13.18 -13.18
C GLY A 197 1.85 14.63 -13.31
N ASN A 198 2.06 15.13 -14.53
CA ASN A 198 1.94 16.56 -14.79
C ASN A 198 0.51 16.97 -14.40
N ILE A 199 0.35 17.71 -13.30
CA ILE A 199 -0.94 18.23 -12.81
C ILE A 199 -0.90 19.76 -12.96
N GLU A 200 -0.59 20.22 -14.17
CA GLU A 200 -0.38 21.65 -14.46
C GLU A 200 -1.57 22.32 -15.17
N LYS A 201 -2.60 21.59 -15.62
CA LYS A 201 -3.74 22.21 -16.33
C LYS A 201 -5.07 22.05 -15.61
N GLU A 202 -5.67 23.17 -15.18
CA GLU A 202 -7.07 23.34 -14.73
C GLU A 202 -7.92 22.06 -14.81
N TYR A 203 -8.02 21.33 -13.69
CA TYR A 203 -8.68 20.03 -13.72
C TYR A 203 -10.16 20.12 -13.38
N LYS A 204 -11.01 19.77 -14.38
CA LYS A 204 -12.42 19.42 -14.20
C LYS A 204 -12.55 18.10 -13.43
N LEU A 205 -13.56 18.01 -12.55
CA LEU A 205 -13.94 16.84 -11.74
C LEU A 205 -13.95 15.51 -12.52
N GLN A 206 -14.34 15.54 -13.81
CA GLN A 206 -14.41 14.38 -14.69
C GLN A 206 -13.07 13.65 -14.87
N ILE A 207 -11.94 14.35 -14.87
CA ILE A 207 -10.61 13.73 -15.07
C ILE A 207 -10.13 12.97 -13.82
N GLN A 208 -10.58 13.37 -12.62
CA GLN A 208 -10.24 12.68 -11.38
C GLN A 208 -10.97 11.34 -11.26
N VAL A 209 -12.25 11.32 -11.63
CA VAL A 209 -13.03 10.08 -11.74
C VAL A 209 -12.37 9.13 -12.74
N VAL A 210 -11.91 9.63 -13.90
CA VAL A 210 -11.17 8.83 -14.88
C VAL A 210 -9.87 8.26 -14.30
N LYS A 211 -9.08 9.05 -13.54
CA LYS A 211 -7.85 8.55 -12.90
C LYS A 211 -8.14 7.48 -11.85
N LEU A 212 -9.22 7.64 -11.10
CA LEU A 212 -9.68 6.65 -10.11
C LEU A 212 -10.12 5.35 -10.82
N ILE A 213 -10.91 5.46 -11.88
CA ILE A 213 -11.31 4.33 -12.73
C ILE A 213 -10.09 3.62 -13.31
N VAL A 214 -9.14 4.35 -13.90
CA VAL A 214 -7.89 3.78 -14.43
C VAL A 214 -7.09 3.09 -13.32
N GLY A 215 -7.08 3.64 -12.11
CA GLY A 215 -6.46 3.02 -10.95
C GLY A 215 -7.13 1.72 -10.51
N TYR A 216 -8.47 1.69 -10.43
CA TYR A 216 -9.21 0.46 -10.16
C TYR A 216 -9.01 -0.59 -11.26
N LEU A 217 -9.02 -0.20 -12.54
CA LEU A 217 -8.73 -1.09 -13.66
C LEU A 217 -7.32 -1.70 -13.55
N LYS A 218 -6.32 -0.89 -13.17
CA LYS A 218 -4.96 -1.38 -12.88
C LYS A 218 -4.90 -2.37 -11.72
N CYS A 219 -5.82 -2.34 -10.76
CA CYS A 219 -5.90 -3.35 -9.70
C CYS A 219 -6.71 -4.58 -10.14
N MET A 220 -7.74 -4.39 -10.96
CA MET A 220 -8.69 -5.43 -11.36
C MET A 220 -8.10 -6.38 -12.41
N ILE A 221 -7.51 -5.86 -13.49
CA ILE A 221 -6.88 -6.63 -14.56
C ILE A 221 -5.88 -7.68 -14.01
N PRO A 222 -4.94 -7.33 -13.11
CA PRO A 222 -4.08 -8.30 -12.44
C PRO A 222 -4.81 -9.48 -11.80
N SER A 223 -5.89 -9.14 -11.11
CA SER A 223 -6.63 -10.10 -10.30
C SER A 223 -7.35 -11.08 -11.23
N LEU A 224 -7.91 -10.58 -12.33
CA LEU A 224 -8.53 -11.40 -13.38
C LEU A 224 -7.51 -12.30 -14.09
N VAL A 225 -6.32 -11.80 -14.40
CA VAL A 225 -5.24 -12.61 -15.00
C VAL A 225 -4.81 -13.74 -14.06
N CYS A 226 -4.67 -13.46 -12.76
CA CYS A 226 -4.32 -14.50 -11.78
C CYS A 226 -5.42 -15.57 -11.68
N ILE A 227 -6.70 -15.17 -11.67
CA ILE A 227 -7.84 -16.11 -11.67
C ILE A 227 -7.85 -16.98 -12.94
N PHE A 228 -7.61 -16.38 -14.10
CA PHE A 228 -7.58 -17.11 -15.36
C PHE A 228 -6.42 -18.11 -15.43
N VAL A 229 -5.22 -17.70 -14.99
CA VAL A 229 -4.07 -18.62 -14.95
C VAL A 229 -4.31 -19.73 -13.94
N ASP A 230 -4.78 -19.41 -12.72
CA ASP A 230 -5.09 -20.41 -11.69
C ASP A 230 -6.05 -21.47 -12.23
N TRP A 231 -7.11 -21.04 -12.91
CA TRP A 231 -8.07 -21.95 -13.55
C TRP A 231 -7.40 -22.90 -14.56
N ILE A 232 -6.60 -22.39 -15.50
CA ILE A 232 -5.91 -23.23 -16.50
C ILE A 232 -4.95 -24.21 -15.82
N SER A 233 -4.16 -23.74 -14.86
CA SER A 233 -3.20 -24.61 -14.15
C SER A 233 -3.88 -25.66 -13.30
N ALA A 234 -4.98 -25.34 -12.64
CA ALA A 234 -5.79 -26.30 -11.89
C ALA A 234 -6.33 -27.38 -12.83
N ASP A 235 -6.89 -26.97 -13.97
CA ASP A 235 -7.45 -27.87 -14.98
C ASP A 235 -6.38 -28.85 -15.52
N MET A 236 -5.21 -28.34 -15.91
CA MET A 236 -4.09 -29.18 -16.35
C MET A 236 -3.62 -30.19 -15.28
N ILE A 237 -3.59 -29.77 -14.01
CA ILE A 237 -3.21 -30.65 -12.90
C ILE A 237 -4.28 -31.74 -12.70
N PHE A 238 -5.56 -31.36 -12.76
CA PHE A 238 -6.66 -32.32 -12.65
C PHE A 238 -6.63 -33.33 -13.81
N GLU A 239 -6.52 -32.89 -15.07
CA GLU A 239 -6.40 -33.79 -16.24
C GLU A 239 -5.23 -34.77 -16.11
N LYS A 240 -4.09 -34.31 -15.57
CA LYS A 240 -2.90 -35.14 -15.38
C LYS A 240 -3.11 -36.26 -14.37
N TYR A 241 -3.87 -36.01 -13.31
CA TYR A 241 -3.94 -36.89 -12.15
C TYR A 241 -5.26 -37.62 -11.98
N THR A 242 -6.32 -37.23 -12.69
CA THR A 242 -7.61 -37.90 -12.58
C THR A 242 -7.99 -38.62 -13.87
N LYS A 243 -8.23 -39.93 -13.74
CA LYS A 243 -8.78 -40.79 -14.81
C LYS A 243 -10.31 -40.87 -14.81
N ASN A 244 -10.96 -40.42 -13.73
CA ASN A 244 -12.42 -40.46 -13.53
C ASN A 244 -12.92 -39.09 -13.00
N ASN A 245 -14.19 -38.79 -13.30
CA ASN A 245 -14.89 -37.56 -12.92
C ASN A 245 -14.78 -37.26 -11.42
N ILE A 246 -13.97 -36.27 -11.07
CA ILE A 246 -13.96 -35.64 -9.75
C ILE A 246 -15.36 -35.15 -9.41
N ASP A 247 -15.74 -35.22 -8.13
CA ASP A 247 -16.93 -34.53 -7.66
C ASP A 247 -16.78 -33.02 -7.92
N SER A 248 -17.53 -32.53 -8.90
CA SER A 248 -17.49 -31.13 -9.34
C SER A 248 -17.67 -30.13 -8.19
N SER A 249 -18.30 -30.56 -7.08
CA SER A 249 -18.45 -29.78 -5.86
C SER A 249 -17.11 -29.38 -5.20
N ASN A 250 -16.13 -30.29 -5.12
CA ASN A 250 -14.82 -30.01 -4.49
C ASN A 250 -14.00 -29.01 -5.31
N SER A 251 -14.02 -29.14 -6.64
CA SER A 251 -13.35 -28.22 -7.56
C SER A 251 -13.96 -26.82 -7.52
N ILE A 252 -15.28 -26.72 -7.40
CA ILE A 252 -15.98 -25.43 -7.25
C ILE A 252 -15.56 -24.72 -5.95
N PHE A 253 -15.43 -25.43 -4.83
CA PHE A 253 -15.01 -24.83 -3.56
C PHE A 253 -13.58 -24.27 -3.61
N ILE A 254 -12.65 -25.00 -4.26
CA ILE A 254 -11.25 -24.54 -4.47
C ILE A 254 -11.22 -23.23 -5.24
N ILE A 255 -11.95 -23.16 -6.35
CA ILE A 255 -12.02 -21.97 -7.22
C ILE A 255 -12.65 -20.80 -6.46
N ILE A 256 -13.75 -21.01 -5.72
CA ILE A 256 -14.40 -19.96 -4.92
C ILE A 256 -13.44 -19.42 -3.86
N ALA A 257 -12.74 -20.29 -3.13
CA ALA A 257 -11.78 -19.88 -2.11
C ALA A 257 -10.63 -19.04 -2.70
N PHE A 258 -10.13 -19.44 -3.86
CA PHE A 258 -9.09 -18.70 -4.58
C PHE A 258 -9.59 -17.33 -5.05
N ILE A 259 -10.76 -17.25 -5.69
CA ILE A 259 -11.38 -15.99 -6.14
C ILE A 259 -11.58 -15.06 -4.94
N PHE A 260 -12.10 -15.58 -3.82
CA PHE A 260 -12.32 -14.77 -2.62
C PHE A 260 -11.00 -14.22 -2.06
N GLY A 261 -9.94 -15.03 -2.04
CA GLY A 261 -8.59 -14.58 -1.69
C GLY A 261 -8.08 -13.45 -2.59
N MET A 262 -8.27 -13.59 -3.90
CA MET A 262 -7.90 -12.57 -4.90
C MET A 262 -8.70 -11.28 -4.75
N VAL A 263 -9.99 -11.36 -4.44
CA VAL A 263 -10.85 -10.19 -4.18
C VAL A 263 -10.36 -9.41 -2.94
N LEU A 264 -9.97 -10.10 -1.87
CA LEU A 264 -9.40 -9.45 -0.68
C LEU A 264 -8.08 -8.73 -1.01
N LEU A 265 -7.21 -9.36 -1.81
CA LEU A 265 -5.97 -8.75 -2.28
C LEU A 265 -6.20 -7.54 -3.19
N TYR A 266 -7.26 -7.55 -3.99
CA TYR A 266 -7.69 -6.40 -4.79
C TYR A 266 -8.13 -5.22 -3.90
N PHE A 267 -9.02 -5.46 -2.93
CA PHE A 267 -9.54 -4.40 -2.06
C PHE A 267 -8.46 -3.73 -1.21
N GLU A 268 -7.46 -4.51 -0.79
CA GLU A 268 -6.29 -3.98 -0.09
C GLU A 268 -5.54 -2.93 -0.91
N LYS A 269 -5.24 -3.24 -2.17
CA LYS A 269 -4.57 -2.31 -3.10
C LYS A 269 -5.45 -1.10 -3.42
N ALA A 270 -6.73 -1.33 -3.68
CA ALA A 270 -7.72 -0.30 -3.99
C ALA A 270 -7.81 0.77 -2.88
N LEU A 271 -7.92 0.36 -1.61
CA LEU A 271 -8.03 1.29 -0.48
C LEU A 271 -6.74 2.07 -0.20
N ASN A 272 -5.58 1.53 -0.60
CA ASN A 272 -4.32 2.28 -0.54
C ASN A 272 -4.30 3.40 -1.59
N LEU A 273 -4.76 3.10 -2.81
CA LEU A 273 -4.92 4.08 -3.87
C LEU A 273 -5.87 5.22 -3.47
N ASP A 274 -7.04 4.89 -2.91
CA ASP A 274 -8.05 5.88 -2.50
C ASP A 274 -7.46 6.91 -1.53
N SER A 275 -6.72 6.47 -0.51
CA SER A 275 -6.10 7.38 0.45
C SER A 275 -5.11 8.36 -0.18
N LYS A 276 -4.35 7.91 -1.19
CA LYS A 276 -3.39 8.77 -1.91
C LYS A 276 -4.10 9.79 -2.80
N VAL A 277 -5.17 9.36 -3.49
CA VAL A 277 -5.96 10.24 -4.36
C VAL A 277 -6.66 11.33 -3.55
N LEU A 278 -7.30 10.97 -2.43
CA LEU A 278 -7.98 11.93 -1.54
C LEU A 278 -7.02 13.00 -1.00
N TYR A 279 -5.79 12.60 -0.64
CA TYR A 279 -4.77 13.54 -0.18
C TYR A 279 -4.38 14.55 -1.28
N VAL A 280 -4.09 14.07 -2.49
CA VAL A 280 -3.74 14.91 -3.65
C VAL A 280 -4.89 15.85 -4.04
N ASP A 281 -6.12 15.36 -4.01
CA ASP A 281 -7.29 16.18 -4.32
C ASP A 281 -7.48 17.30 -3.29
N SER A 282 -7.33 16.98 -2.01
CA SER A 282 -7.42 17.96 -0.92
C SER A 282 -6.38 19.08 -1.08
N ILE A 283 -5.13 18.74 -1.44
CA ILE A 283 -4.07 19.73 -1.73
C ILE A 283 -4.47 20.63 -2.90
N ASN A 284 -4.97 20.04 -4.01
CA ASN A 284 -5.38 20.80 -5.19
C ASN A 284 -6.57 21.73 -4.91
N LYS A 285 -7.52 21.29 -4.08
CA LYS A 285 -8.65 22.13 -3.65
C LYS A 285 -8.16 23.35 -2.89
N LEU A 286 -7.33 23.15 -1.87
CA LEU A 286 -6.73 24.24 -1.10
C LEU A 286 -5.90 25.18 -1.98
N ARG A 287 -5.05 24.64 -2.86
CA ARG A 287 -4.24 25.44 -3.80
C ARG A 287 -5.11 26.44 -4.57
N ARG A 288 -6.22 25.97 -5.15
CA ARG A 288 -7.16 26.80 -5.92
C ARG A 288 -7.85 27.87 -5.06
N GLU A 289 -8.18 27.55 -3.81
CA GLU A 289 -8.78 28.52 -2.88
C GLU A 289 -7.82 29.68 -2.58
N TYR A 290 -6.54 29.38 -2.34
CA TYR A 290 -5.52 30.40 -2.04
C TYR A 290 -5.01 31.15 -3.27
N GLU A 291 -5.00 30.55 -4.45
CA GLU A 291 -4.72 31.25 -5.71
C GLU A 291 -5.77 32.34 -5.98
N LYS A 292 -7.06 32.03 -5.81
CA LYS A 292 -8.15 33.02 -5.93
C LYS A 292 -8.08 34.11 -4.87
N GLY A 293 -7.65 33.77 -3.65
CA GLY A 293 -7.49 34.74 -2.56
C GLY A 293 -6.32 35.70 -2.74
N GLN A 294 -5.36 35.40 -3.64
CA GLN A 294 -4.23 36.28 -3.96
C GLN A 294 -4.56 37.32 -5.04
N THR A 295 -5.54 37.03 -5.91
CA THR A 295 -5.98 37.93 -6.98
C THR A 295 -7.03 38.96 -6.54
N ASN A 296 -7.53 38.86 -5.30
CA ASN A 296 -8.55 39.73 -4.69
C ASN A 296 -8.01 40.56 -3.51
#